data_AF-A0A6I8QKH5-F1
#
_entry.id   AF-A0A6I8QKH5-F1
#
_cell.length_a   1.000
_cell.length_b   1.000
_cell.length_c   1.000
_cell.angle_alpha   90.00
_cell.angle_beta   90.00
_cell.angle_gamma   90.00
#
_symmetry.space_group_name_H-M   'P 1'
#
loop_
_entity.id
_entity.type
_entity.pdbx_description
1 polymer ?
#
loop_
_entity_poly.entity_id
_entity_poly.type
_entity_poly.pdbx_seq_one_letter_code
_entity_poly.pdbx_strand_id
1 'polypeptide(L)'
;MSNPYQGPSCTQASFSQTPKRLQREVNAPAPIDCQLSSWGSWSRCDPCTKHRYRSRSIERFGQYGGAPCVNTLGDIQRCIPEEDCMEPPVFCGNDFECESGRCIKARLLCNGDNDCGDYSDETCDDKDPKPPCRNMEIELSEIARTAGDGLNILGMKPKRNPFDNEYFNGICDRVRDGKTYFRKPWNVAALVYKTRADKSFTTETYHDAKSVMSKIIEGLTVNVDASLSLKITPTEQKNLTVGASAGLGYSKNKSVQRLRQYSETKDKTYMRVSGTVQLASFQMRTRGAMLSPTFIEDIKSLPRDYDKAEYFSILEMYGTHYTVSGTVGGKYDLVYVLDSIVMKSLDITTEDVTDCLKLNAGANIGGTENGAKVDVNPNVKTDICNKGGGETETEPRRTQKPVIESIISFVDGGSVEYVTALEEKLNKKEPVADVDDYIQWASSLKDSPTVINSKSNPIISLIPTDIKDAYIKTRNLERAIEEYLDEHSVCKCQPCQNGGKVMVIDGECICKCTLHYEGVACQNIKSDLFSTPKQPIDGGWGCWTISSNCVDGEMIATRKCDNPVPQEGGKPCHGQQTKKIPCEK
;
A
#
# COMPACT_ATOMS: atom_id res chain seq x y z
N MET A 1 47.61 30.21 31.99
CA MET A 1 48.06 29.30 30.91
C MET A 1 47.24 28.02 31.03
N SER A 2 46.46 27.51 30.09
CA SER A 2 45.79 27.99 28.86
C SER A 2 44.93 26.81 28.38
N ASN A 3 43.68 27.11 28.02
CA ASN A 3 42.59 26.39 27.30
C ASN A 3 43.03 25.41 26.16
N PRO A 4 42.15 24.71 25.36
CA PRO A 4 40.68 24.43 25.37
C PRO A 4 40.34 22.94 25.02
N TYR A 5 39.13 22.37 25.16
CA TYR A 5 37.96 22.52 24.27
C TYR A 5 36.72 21.92 24.94
N GLN A 6 35.80 22.79 25.38
CA GLN A 6 34.40 22.44 25.62
C GLN A 6 33.64 22.72 24.32
N GLY A 7 32.96 21.71 23.78
CA GLY A 7 32.06 21.85 22.63
C GLY A 7 30.78 22.62 23.02
N PRO A 8 30.11 23.27 22.07
CA PRO A 8 29.00 24.17 22.36
C PRO A 8 27.75 23.40 22.79
N SER A 9 27.11 23.91 23.84
CA SER A 9 25.74 23.62 24.25
C SER A 9 24.78 23.98 23.11
N CYS A 10 24.13 22.99 22.49
CA CYS A 10 22.97 23.21 21.64
C CYS A 10 21.78 23.62 22.52
N THR A 11 21.61 24.93 22.72
CA THR A 11 20.34 25.52 23.13
C THR A 11 19.28 25.18 22.08
N GLN A 12 18.24 24.46 22.48
CA GLN A 12 17.03 24.26 21.67
C GLN A 12 16.46 25.64 21.32
N ALA A 13 16.68 26.09 20.08
CA ALA A 13 15.93 27.20 19.52
C ALA A 13 14.49 26.72 19.34
N SER A 14 13.62 27.08 20.29
CA SER A 14 12.18 27.01 20.13
C SER A 14 11.78 27.95 19.00
N PHE A 15 11.72 27.45 17.77
CA PHE A 15 11.00 28.10 16.69
C PHE A 15 9.50 28.03 17.03
N SER A 16 9.02 28.99 17.82
CA SER A 16 7.60 29.29 17.90
C SER A 16 7.19 29.90 16.56
N GLN A 17 6.95 29.06 15.56
CA GLN A 17 6.18 29.48 14.41
C GLN A 17 4.76 29.72 14.92
N THR A 18 4.43 30.98 15.17
CA THR A 18 3.04 31.41 15.28
C THR A 18 2.31 30.88 14.06
N PRO A 19 1.26 30.06 14.20
CA PRO A 19 0.52 29.54 13.05
C PRO A 19 -0.02 30.75 12.30
N LYS A 20 0.41 30.93 11.04
CA LYS A 20 -0.21 31.89 10.14
C LYS A 20 -1.69 31.53 10.11
N ARG A 21 -2.54 32.44 10.60
CA ARG A 21 -3.99 32.27 10.64
C ARG A 21 -4.47 32.22 9.19
N LEU A 22 -4.57 31.02 8.62
CA LEU A 22 -5.14 30.81 7.30
C LEU A 22 -6.58 31.35 7.34
N GLN A 23 -6.91 32.23 6.40
CA GLN A 23 -8.26 32.74 6.26
C GLN A 23 -9.17 31.57 5.91
N ARG A 24 -10.11 31.25 6.80
CA ARG A 24 -11.10 30.18 6.60
C ARG A 24 -11.95 30.51 5.38
N GLU A 25 -12.13 29.54 4.49
CA GLU A 25 -13.00 29.69 3.32
C GLU A 25 -14.42 30.08 3.75
N VAL A 26 -15.09 30.88 2.93
CA VAL A 26 -16.50 31.24 3.15
C VAL A 26 -17.33 29.95 3.22
N ASN A 27 -18.24 29.89 4.21
CA ASN A 27 -19.11 28.73 4.51
C ASN A 27 -18.40 27.42 4.89
N ALA A 28 -17.06 27.37 5.01
CA ALA A 28 -16.39 26.15 5.44
C ALA A 28 -16.82 25.76 6.86
N PRO A 29 -17.06 24.47 7.16
CA PRO A 29 -17.25 23.98 8.52
C PRO A 29 -16.06 24.26 9.43
N ALA A 30 -16.26 24.11 10.75
CA ALA A 30 -15.16 24.25 11.70
C ALA A 30 -14.18 23.07 11.52
N PRO A 31 -12.86 23.30 11.68
CA PRO A 31 -11.90 22.20 11.74
C PRO A 31 -12.29 21.20 12.82
N ILE A 32 -12.16 19.92 12.50
CA ILE A 32 -12.46 18.81 13.40
C ILE A 32 -11.16 18.09 13.67
N ASP A 33 -10.70 18.13 14.91
CA ASP A 33 -9.52 17.38 15.31
C ASP A 33 -9.85 15.92 15.60
N CYS A 34 -8.85 15.07 15.36
CA CYS A 34 -8.85 13.68 15.77
C CYS A 34 -9.29 13.52 17.22
N GLN A 35 -10.18 12.58 17.47
CA GLN A 35 -10.62 12.20 18.81
C GLN A 35 -10.39 10.70 19.00
N LEU A 36 -9.64 10.37 20.05
CA LEU A 36 -9.38 9.00 20.48
C LEU A 36 -10.17 8.73 21.76
N SER A 37 -10.61 7.50 21.95
CA SER A 37 -11.24 7.06 23.19
C SER A 37 -10.25 7.13 24.34
N SER A 38 -10.79 7.07 25.57
CA SER A 38 -9.96 6.73 26.73
C SER A 38 -9.30 5.37 26.52
N TRP A 39 -8.14 5.19 27.16
CA TRP A 39 -7.49 3.88 27.21
C TRP A 39 -8.40 2.85 27.85
N GLY A 40 -8.41 1.64 27.29
CA GLY A 40 -8.97 0.47 27.92
C GLY A 40 -8.21 0.07 29.19
N SER A 41 -8.81 -0.84 29.94
CA SER A 41 -8.15 -1.47 31.08
C SER A 41 -6.94 -2.28 30.62
N TRP A 42 -5.90 -2.35 31.45
CA TRP A 42 -4.77 -3.22 31.19
C TRP A 42 -5.20 -4.69 31.17
N SER A 43 -4.71 -5.43 30.20
CA SER A 43 -4.83 -6.89 30.13
C SER A 43 -4.12 -7.55 31.31
N ARG A 44 -4.35 -8.85 31.47
CA ARG A 44 -3.52 -9.70 32.31
C ARG A 44 -2.08 -9.71 31.78
N CYS A 45 -1.13 -10.01 32.66
CA CYS A 45 0.25 -10.17 32.26
C CYS A 45 0.40 -11.45 31.44
N ASP A 46 0.84 -11.33 30.18
CA ASP A 46 1.08 -12.50 29.34
C ASP A 46 2.33 -13.25 29.84
N PRO A 47 2.23 -14.57 30.09
CA PRO A 47 3.31 -15.34 30.68
C PRO A 47 4.51 -15.53 29.73
N CYS A 48 4.27 -15.50 28.42
CA CYS A 48 5.28 -15.77 27.41
C CYS A 48 6.05 -14.50 27.05
N THR A 49 5.34 -13.39 26.85
CA THR A 49 5.98 -12.11 26.52
C THR A 49 6.43 -11.33 27.76
N LYS A 50 5.86 -11.60 28.95
CA LYS A 50 6.08 -10.84 30.20
C LYS A 50 5.64 -9.37 30.09
N HIS A 51 4.63 -9.12 29.27
CA HIS A 51 4.03 -7.81 29.08
C HIS A 51 2.51 -7.86 29.26
N ARG A 52 1.95 -6.71 29.60
CA ARG A 52 0.50 -6.45 29.59
C ARG A 52 0.22 -5.31 28.62
N TYR A 53 -0.98 -5.34 28.05
CA TYR A 53 -1.37 -4.52 26.93
C TYR A 53 -2.60 -3.71 27.28
N ARG A 54 -2.73 -2.54 26.67
CA ARG A 54 -4.00 -1.83 26.63
C ARG A 54 -4.13 -1.16 25.28
N SER A 55 -5.36 -1.02 24.85
CA SER A 55 -5.69 -0.41 23.56
C SER A 55 -6.77 0.65 23.70
N ARG A 56 -6.85 1.52 22.70
CA ARG A 56 -7.90 2.53 22.53
C ARG A 56 -8.40 2.53 21.09
N SER A 57 -9.45 3.31 20.84
CA SER A 57 -10.07 3.41 19.53
C SER A 57 -10.13 4.83 19.01
N ILE A 58 -10.13 4.99 17.70
CA ILE A 58 -10.41 6.24 17.02
C ILE A 58 -11.92 6.46 17.07
N GLU A 59 -12.38 7.52 17.72
CA GLU A 59 -13.80 7.86 17.76
C GLU A 59 -14.17 8.73 16.57
N ARG A 60 -13.26 9.61 16.17
CA ARG A 60 -13.46 10.55 15.07
C ARG A 60 -12.12 10.92 14.43
N PHE A 61 -12.08 10.95 13.11
CA PHE A 61 -10.90 11.38 12.35
C PHE A 61 -10.77 12.91 12.27
N GLY A 62 -9.56 13.35 11.96
CA GLY A 62 -9.31 14.76 11.60
C GLY A 62 -10.04 15.12 10.31
N GLN A 63 -10.68 16.30 10.23
CA GLN A 63 -11.41 16.75 9.04
C GLN A 63 -11.41 18.28 8.92
N TYR A 64 -11.56 18.79 7.70
CA TYR A 64 -11.65 20.23 7.38
C TYR A 64 -10.46 21.05 7.93
N GLY A 65 -9.26 20.48 7.83
CA GLY A 65 -8.02 21.11 8.31
C GLY A 65 -7.72 20.93 9.80
N GLY A 66 -8.47 20.07 10.50
CA GLY A 66 -8.12 19.64 11.85
C GLY A 66 -7.00 18.59 11.88
N ALA A 67 -6.48 18.31 13.06
CA ALA A 67 -5.34 17.40 13.25
C ALA A 67 -5.69 15.94 12.90
N PRO A 68 -4.86 15.23 12.12
CA PRO A 68 -5.08 13.82 11.75
C PRO A 68 -4.81 12.85 12.91
N CYS A 69 -5.38 11.65 12.84
CA CYS A 69 -5.14 10.59 13.82
C CYS A 69 -3.84 9.82 13.52
N VAL A 70 -2.73 10.28 14.11
CA VAL A 70 -1.39 9.68 13.92
C VAL A 70 -0.82 8.99 15.17
N ASN A 71 -1.54 9.03 16.29
CA ASN A 71 -1.08 8.43 17.54
C ASN A 71 -1.26 6.90 17.54
N THR A 72 -0.45 6.20 18.34
CA THR A 72 -0.58 4.76 18.55
C THR A 72 -1.91 4.41 19.22
N LEU A 73 -2.44 3.24 18.87
CA LEU A 73 -3.65 2.69 19.47
C LEU A 73 -3.33 1.68 20.57
N GLY A 74 -2.12 1.14 20.59
CA GLY A 74 -1.58 0.30 21.66
C GLY A 74 -0.66 1.02 22.64
N ASP A 75 -0.59 0.45 23.83
CA ASP A 75 0.44 0.72 24.83
C ASP A 75 0.84 -0.59 25.52
N ILE A 76 2.13 -0.74 25.81
CA ILE A 76 2.74 -1.98 26.29
C ILE A 76 3.50 -1.69 27.57
N GLN A 77 3.31 -2.53 28.59
CA GLN A 77 4.02 -2.40 29.86
C GLN A 77 4.58 -3.75 30.32
N ARG A 78 5.81 -3.76 30.81
CA ARG A 78 6.41 -4.94 31.47
C ARG A 78 5.64 -5.30 32.73
N CYS A 79 5.50 -6.59 33.00
CA CYS A 79 4.83 -7.12 34.18
C CYS A 79 5.45 -8.45 34.62
N ILE A 80 5.03 -8.93 35.79
CA ILE A 80 5.42 -10.24 36.31
C ILE A 80 4.19 -11.15 36.15
N PRO A 81 4.28 -12.25 35.39
CA PRO A 81 3.15 -13.15 35.20
C PRO A 81 2.89 -14.00 36.43
N GLU A 82 1.63 -14.41 36.60
CA GLU A 82 1.20 -15.32 37.68
C GLU A 82 1.51 -16.79 37.35
N GLU A 83 1.63 -17.10 36.07
CA GLU A 83 1.87 -18.44 35.53
C GLU A 83 3.15 -18.46 34.69
N ASP A 84 3.81 -19.61 34.63
CA ASP A 84 4.95 -19.82 33.73
C ASP A 84 4.49 -20.13 32.30
N CYS A 85 5.20 -19.59 31.31
CA CYS A 85 4.96 -19.96 29.92
C CYS A 85 5.52 -21.36 29.63
N MET A 86 4.65 -22.36 29.70
CA MET A 86 4.96 -23.69 29.16
C MET A 86 4.70 -23.68 27.66
N GLU A 87 5.77 -23.71 26.86
CA GLU A 87 5.67 -24.03 25.43
C GLU A 87 5.63 -25.56 25.27
N PRO A 88 4.73 -26.11 24.43
CA PRO A 88 4.76 -27.53 24.13
C PRO A 88 6.11 -27.87 23.49
N PRO A 89 6.76 -28.97 23.90
CA PRO A 89 8.00 -29.39 23.26
C PRO A 89 7.73 -29.66 21.78
N VAL A 90 8.65 -29.25 20.91
CA VAL A 90 8.58 -29.59 19.49
C VAL A 90 8.73 -31.12 19.38
N PHE A 91 7.77 -31.76 18.72
CA PHE A 91 7.82 -33.20 18.48
C PHE A 91 7.79 -33.46 16.97
N CYS A 92 8.97 -33.58 16.37
CA CYS A 92 9.12 -33.88 14.96
C CYS A 92 8.84 -35.35 14.60
N GLY A 93 8.63 -36.23 15.60
CA GLY A 93 8.39 -37.65 15.36
C GLY A 93 9.59 -38.32 14.69
N ASN A 94 9.42 -38.74 13.43
CA ASN A 94 10.49 -39.33 12.60
C ASN A 94 11.21 -38.31 11.72
N ASP A 95 10.78 -37.05 11.75
CA ASP A 95 11.41 -35.95 11.03
C ASP A 95 12.58 -35.39 11.85
N PHE A 96 13.52 -34.71 11.19
CA PHE A 96 14.65 -34.05 11.82
C PHE A 96 14.23 -32.71 12.41
N GLU A 97 14.71 -32.41 13.61
CA GLU A 97 14.49 -31.16 14.32
C GLU A 97 15.71 -30.24 14.11
N CYS A 98 15.48 -29.10 13.47
CA CYS A 98 16.46 -28.03 13.31
C CYS A 98 16.72 -27.31 14.64
N GLU A 99 17.83 -26.59 14.78
CA GLU A 99 18.12 -25.80 15.99
C GLU A 99 17.10 -24.67 16.22
N SER A 100 16.52 -24.15 15.14
CA SER A 100 15.38 -23.23 15.14
C SER A 100 14.05 -23.86 15.61
N GLY A 101 14.00 -25.17 15.86
CA GLY A 101 12.78 -25.90 16.24
C GLY A 101 11.86 -26.21 15.05
N ARG A 102 12.33 -26.07 13.82
CA ARG A 102 11.63 -26.45 12.60
C ARG A 102 11.78 -27.95 12.33
N CYS A 103 10.70 -28.62 11.96
CA CYS A 103 10.75 -30.04 11.56
C CYS A 103 10.89 -30.19 10.04
N ILE A 104 11.92 -30.91 9.58
CA ILE A 104 12.13 -31.22 8.17
C ILE A 104 12.27 -32.73 7.93
N LYS A 105 11.96 -33.21 6.72
CA LYS A 105 12.08 -34.65 6.42
C LYS A 105 13.54 -35.10 6.49
N ALA A 106 13.83 -36.23 7.14
CA ALA A 106 15.19 -36.77 7.28
C ALA A 106 15.94 -36.98 5.95
N ARG A 107 15.22 -37.14 4.82
CA ARG A 107 15.80 -37.21 3.47
C ARG A 107 16.47 -35.91 3.00
N LEU A 108 16.23 -34.81 3.71
CA LEU A 108 16.75 -33.48 3.39
C LEU A 108 18.09 -33.22 4.08
N LEU A 109 18.51 -34.06 5.03
CA LEU A 109 19.80 -33.92 5.69
C LEU A 109 20.97 -34.07 4.72
N CYS A 110 21.97 -33.21 4.87
CA CYS A 110 23.23 -33.24 4.12
C CYS A 110 23.02 -33.23 2.60
N ASN A 111 22.04 -32.46 2.13
CA ASN A 111 21.72 -32.42 0.71
C ASN A 111 22.35 -31.20 0.02
N GLY A 112 22.94 -30.25 0.75
CA GLY A 112 23.55 -29.04 0.21
C GLY A 112 22.58 -27.86 0.05
N ASP A 113 21.28 -28.05 0.28
CA ASP A 113 20.30 -26.97 0.42
C ASP A 113 20.07 -26.69 1.91
N ASN A 114 19.97 -25.41 2.30
CA ASN A 114 19.56 -25.03 3.66
C ASN A 114 18.04 -25.20 3.81
N ASP A 115 17.56 -26.41 4.11
CA ASP A 115 16.14 -26.70 4.29
C ASP A 115 15.64 -26.27 5.68
N CYS A 116 16.52 -26.21 6.68
CA CYS A 116 16.17 -25.70 8.01
C CYS A 116 16.03 -24.17 8.06
N GLY A 117 16.84 -23.44 7.30
CA GLY A 117 16.97 -21.98 7.36
C GLY A 117 18.10 -21.51 8.30
N ASP A 118 18.55 -22.35 9.22
CA ASP A 118 19.66 -22.12 10.17
C ASP A 118 20.92 -22.94 9.84
N TYR A 119 20.92 -23.70 8.75
CA TYR A 119 21.96 -24.64 8.32
C TYR A 119 22.21 -25.85 9.23
N SER A 120 21.37 -26.11 10.24
CA SER A 120 21.55 -27.27 11.14
C SER A 120 21.46 -28.62 10.41
N ASP A 121 20.71 -28.69 9.31
CA ASP A 121 20.56 -29.88 8.46
C ASP A 121 21.77 -30.20 7.59
N GLU A 122 22.66 -29.23 7.40
CA GLU A 122 23.86 -29.33 6.56
C GLU A 122 25.14 -29.54 7.37
N THR A 123 25.02 -29.67 8.70
CA THR A 123 26.15 -29.94 9.60
C THR A 123 26.40 -31.44 9.68
N CYS A 124 27.11 -31.98 8.69
CA CYS A 124 27.27 -33.43 8.52
C CYS A 124 28.72 -33.89 8.57
N ASP A 125 28.99 -34.90 9.41
CA ASP A 125 30.30 -35.55 9.47
C ASP A 125 30.47 -36.54 8.29
N ASP A 126 31.48 -36.31 7.46
CA ASP A 126 32.02 -37.23 6.43
C ASP A 126 31.06 -37.75 5.34
N LYS A 127 29.95 -37.07 5.05
CA LYS A 127 29.07 -37.41 3.92
C LYS A 127 29.26 -36.43 2.77
N ASP A 128 29.62 -36.94 1.59
CA ASP A 128 29.51 -36.17 0.35
C ASP A 128 28.06 -35.72 0.17
N PRO A 129 27.79 -34.40 0.13
CA PRO A 129 26.44 -33.89 -0.01
C PRO A 129 25.84 -34.37 -1.34
N LYS A 130 24.55 -34.68 -1.33
CA LYS A 130 23.80 -35.09 -2.53
C LYS A 130 22.87 -33.97 -2.98
N PRO A 131 23.40 -32.94 -3.67
CA PRO A 131 22.60 -31.81 -4.16
C PRO A 131 21.44 -32.28 -5.03
N PRO A 132 20.20 -31.85 -4.74
CA PRO A 132 19.03 -32.14 -5.58
C PRO A 132 19.22 -31.73 -7.04
N CYS A 133 19.94 -30.63 -7.26
CA CYS A 133 20.27 -30.12 -8.59
C CYS A 133 21.62 -30.61 -9.15
N ARG A 134 22.26 -31.59 -8.49
CA ARG A 134 23.62 -32.09 -8.84
C ARG A 134 24.61 -30.94 -8.89
N ASN A 135 25.29 -30.73 -10.02
CA ASN A 135 26.31 -29.70 -10.21
C ASN A 135 25.75 -28.45 -10.90
N MET A 136 24.42 -28.31 -11.01
CA MET A 136 23.80 -27.14 -11.64
C MET A 136 23.50 -26.09 -10.57
N GLU A 137 24.22 -24.98 -10.61
CA GLU A 137 23.81 -23.76 -9.91
C GLU A 137 22.62 -23.16 -10.66
N ILE A 138 21.44 -23.23 -10.06
CA ILE A 138 20.19 -22.71 -10.62
C ILE A 138 19.63 -21.69 -9.64
N GLU A 139 19.53 -20.45 -10.10
CA GLU A 139 19.02 -19.35 -9.28
C GLU A 139 17.53 -19.51 -8.99
N LEU A 140 17.12 -18.98 -7.83
CA LEU A 140 15.71 -18.80 -7.49
C LEU A 140 15.13 -17.66 -8.34
N SER A 141 13.91 -17.86 -8.88
CA SER A 141 13.22 -16.76 -9.54
C SER A 141 12.69 -15.74 -8.53
N GLU A 142 12.98 -14.47 -8.77
CA GLU A 142 12.42 -13.32 -8.02
C GLU A 142 10.88 -13.30 -8.00
N ILE A 143 10.23 -13.70 -9.11
CA ILE A 143 8.78 -13.86 -9.20
C ILE A 143 8.28 -14.95 -8.25
N ALA A 144 9.05 -16.04 -8.12
CA ALA A 144 8.70 -17.14 -7.24
C ALA A 144 8.98 -16.81 -5.77
N ARG A 145 10.04 -16.04 -5.50
CA ARG A 145 10.41 -15.59 -4.15
C ARG A 145 9.34 -14.69 -3.54
N THR A 146 8.76 -13.79 -4.33
CA THR A 146 7.70 -12.85 -3.92
C THR A 146 6.28 -13.41 -4.05
N ALA A 147 6.12 -14.65 -4.55
CA ALA A 147 4.83 -15.29 -4.65
C ALA A 147 4.25 -15.54 -3.24
N GLY A 148 2.96 -15.28 -3.03
CA GLY A 148 2.37 -15.45 -1.70
C GLY A 148 2.52 -14.25 -0.78
N ASP A 149 3.05 -13.12 -1.26
CA ASP A 149 3.16 -11.89 -0.47
C ASP A 149 1.82 -11.52 0.19
N GLY A 150 1.94 -11.01 1.41
CA GLY A 150 0.84 -10.52 2.22
C GLY A 150 0.14 -9.32 1.60
N LEU A 151 -1.16 -9.15 1.85
CA LEU A 151 -2.01 -8.11 1.29
C LEU A 151 -2.86 -7.47 2.38
N ASN A 152 -2.89 -6.14 2.42
CA ASN A 152 -3.81 -5.41 3.29
C ASN A 152 -4.99 -4.85 2.49
N ILE A 153 -6.21 -5.16 2.92
CA ILE A 153 -7.45 -4.71 2.28
C ILE A 153 -7.62 -3.18 2.24
N LEU A 154 -6.99 -2.45 3.16
CA LEU A 154 -7.01 -0.97 3.18
C LEU A 154 -5.92 -0.34 2.30
N GLY A 155 -5.35 -1.11 1.37
CA GLY A 155 -4.41 -0.60 0.37
C GLY A 155 -2.99 -0.35 0.85
N MET A 156 -2.63 -0.83 2.05
CA MET A 156 -1.20 -0.92 2.41
C MET A 156 -0.53 -1.93 1.46
N LYS A 157 0.53 -1.51 0.77
CA LYS A 157 1.35 -2.39 -0.08
C LYS A 157 1.83 -3.64 0.67
N PRO A 158 2.11 -4.75 -0.04
CA PRO A 158 2.52 -6.01 0.56
C PRO A 158 3.66 -5.83 1.55
N LYS A 159 3.52 -6.46 2.71
CA LYS A 159 4.39 -6.23 3.85
C LYS A 159 5.52 -7.25 3.88
N ARG A 160 5.30 -8.38 4.56
CA ARG A 160 6.20 -9.51 4.59
C ARG A 160 5.53 -10.73 3.97
N ASN A 161 6.33 -11.59 3.35
CA ASN A 161 5.85 -12.85 2.83
C ASN A 161 5.71 -13.84 4.01
N PRO A 162 4.51 -14.39 4.27
CA PRO A 162 4.33 -15.39 5.33
C PRO A 162 4.90 -16.77 4.95
N PHE A 163 5.29 -16.97 3.68
CA PHE A 163 5.84 -18.21 3.16
C PHE A 163 7.37 -18.19 3.12
N ASP A 164 7.96 -19.35 3.35
CA ASP A 164 9.38 -19.60 3.10
C ASP A 164 9.56 -20.10 1.65
N ASN A 165 9.78 -19.16 0.73
CA ASN A 165 9.99 -19.48 -0.68
C ASN A 165 11.46 -19.79 -1.01
N GLU A 166 12.33 -19.92 -0.02
CA GLU A 166 13.68 -20.47 -0.19
C GLU A 166 13.71 -21.99 0.07
N TYR A 167 12.63 -22.53 0.63
CA TYR A 167 12.44 -23.97 0.81
C TYR A 167 12.09 -24.69 -0.51
N PHE A 168 12.86 -25.72 -0.86
CA PHE A 168 12.68 -26.53 -2.08
C PHE A 168 12.25 -27.97 -1.83
N ASN A 169 12.23 -28.43 -0.58
CA ASN A 169 11.82 -29.78 -0.21
C ASN A 169 12.66 -30.88 -0.91
N GLY A 170 13.93 -30.59 -1.18
CA GLY A 170 14.86 -31.47 -1.91
C GLY A 170 14.48 -31.75 -3.37
N ILE A 171 13.65 -30.89 -4.00
CA ILE A 171 13.25 -31.04 -5.41
C ILE A 171 13.97 -29.98 -6.26
N CYS A 172 14.54 -30.41 -7.38
CA CYS A 172 15.10 -29.52 -8.40
C CYS A 172 14.10 -29.31 -9.55
N ASP A 173 12.97 -28.67 -9.26
CA ASP A 173 11.94 -28.35 -10.26
C ASP A 173 12.36 -27.08 -11.01
N ARG A 174 12.46 -27.17 -12.35
CA ARG A 174 13.04 -26.12 -13.18
C ARG A 174 11.97 -25.48 -14.06
N VAL A 175 11.94 -24.16 -14.06
CA VAL A 175 11.10 -23.35 -14.93
C VAL A 175 11.96 -22.44 -15.79
N ARG A 176 11.48 -22.01 -16.96
CA ARG A 176 12.26 -21.23 -17.93
C ARG A 176 11.50 -19.97 -18.35
N ASP A 177 12.19 -18.83 -18.35
CA ASP A 177 11.66 -17.53 -18.80
C ASP A 177 11.84 -17.27 -20.31
N GLY A 178 12.32 -18.29 -21.04
CA GLY A 178 12.73 -18.21 -22.44
C GLY A 178 14.24 -18.30 -22.63
N LYS A 179 15.05 -17.75 -21.72
CA LYS A 179 16.53 -17.74 -21.81
C LYS A 179 17.19 -18.50 -20.67
N THR A 180 16.74 -18.28 -19.45
CA THR A 180 17.37 -18.75 -18.20
C THR A 180 16.47 -19.79 -17.54
N TYR A 181 17.07 -20.79 -16.89
CA TYR A 181 16.35 -21.71 -16.02
C TYR A 181 16.41 -21.20 -14.59
N PHE A 182 15.27 -21.22 -13.92
CA PHE A 182 15.14 -20.91 -12.50
C PHE A 182 14.63 -22.13 -11.75
N ARG A 183 15.04 -22.24 -10.48
CA ARG A 183 14.54 -23.26 -9.56
C ARG A 183 13.24 -22.76 -8.95
N LYS A 184 12.18 -23.58 -9.03
CA LYS A 184 10.87 -23.24 -8.47
C LYS A 184 10.78 -23.70 -7.01
N PRO A 185 10.43 -22.81 -6.07
CA PRO A 185 10.19 -23.15 -4.65
C PRO A 185 9.10 -24.18 -4.46
N TRP A 186 9.15 -24.89 -3.33
CA TRP A 186 8.15 -25.88 -2.97
C TRP A 186 6.73 -25.30 -2.88
N ASN A 187 6.62 -24.10 -2.30
CA ASN A 187 5.38 -23.38 -2.08
C ASN A 187 4.71 -22.91 -3.36
N VAL A 188 5.48 -22.70 -4.43
CA VAL A 188 4.94 -22.30 -5.73
C VAL A 188 4.56 -23.56 -6.51
N ALA A 189 3.26 -23.85 -6.54
CA ALA A 189 2.73 -25.01 -7.25
C ALA A 189 2.96 -24.88 -8.75
N ALA A 190 2.62 -23.73 -9.33
CA ALA A 190 2.80 -23.44 -10.75
C ALA A 190 3.39 -22.04 -10.94
N LEU A 191 4.34 -21.94 -11.88
CA LEU A 191 4.92 -20.69 -12.34
C LEU A 191 5.06 -20.75 -13.86
N VAL A 192 4.40 -19.82 -14.56
CA VAL A 192 4.36 -19.78 -16.02
C VAL A 192 4.80 -18.41 -16.48
N TYR A 193 5.92 -18.33 -17.18
CA TYR A 193 6.39 -17.11 -17.83
C TYR A 193 5.61 -16.88 -19.11
N LYS A 194 4.94 -15.73 -19.20
CA LYS A 194 4.20 -15.29 -20.37
C LYS A 194 4.16 -13.77 -20.40
N THR A 195 5.06 -13.19 -21.17
CA THR A 195 5.15 -11.74 -21.30
C THR A 195 3.98 -11.20 -22.12
N ARG A 196 3.28 -10.20 -21.57
CA ARG A 196 2.22 -9.44 -22.23
C ARG A 196 2.38 -7.99 -21.81
N ALA A 197 2.38 -7.07 -22.76
CA ALA A 197 2.42 -5.64 -22.47
C ALA A 197 1.25 -4.95 -23.16
N ASP A 198 0.76 -3.87 -22.56
CA ASP A 198 -0.20 -3.00 -23.23
C ASP A 198 0.44 -2.39 -24.49
N LYS A 199 -0.34 -2.34 -25.58
CA LYS A 199 0.14 -1.80 -26.86
C LYS A 199 0.22 -0.27 -26.87
N SER A 200 -0.53 0.38 -25.99
CA SER A 200 -0.64 1.82 -25.87
C SER A 200 -0.88 2.20 -24.42
N PHE A 201 -0.50 3.42 -24.06
CA PHE A 201 -0.81 3.96 -22.74
C PHE A 201 -2.31 4.28 -22.64
N THR A 202 -2.84 4.16 -21.43
CA THR A 202 -4.16 4.69 -21.08
C THR A 202 -3.96 6.06 -20.45
N THR A 203 -4.53 7.09 -21.07
CA THR A 203 -4.48 8.47 -20.58
C THR A 203 -5.85 8.91 -20.09
N GLU A 204 -5.93 9.40 -18.86
CA GLU A 204 -7.15 9.92 -18.24
C GLU A 204 -6.89 11.36 -17.75
N THR A 205 -7.83 12.28 -18.03
CA THR A 205 -7.73 13.68 -17.62
C THR A 205 -8.70 14.00 -16.50
N TYR A 206 -8.20 14.73 -15.49
CA TYR A 206 -8.95 15.17 -14.33
C TYR A 206 -8.74 16.66 -14.08
N HIS A 207 -9.72 17.31 -13.46
CA HIS A 207 -9.69 18.76 -13.18
C HIS A 207 -9.50 19.08 -11.69
N ASP A 208 -9.33 18.07 -10.85
CA ASP A 208 -9.06 18.22 -9.42
C ASP A 208 -8.24 17.04 -8.90
N ALA A 209 -7.32 17.30 -7.97
CA ALA A 209 -6.45 16.26 -7.42
C ALA A 209 -7.23 15.18 -6.64
N LYS A 210 -8.37 15.55 -6.04
CA LYS A 210 -9.16 14.64 -5.20
C LYS A 210 -9.83 13.54 -6.03
N SER A 211 -10.21 13.84 -7.27
CA SER A 211 -10.70 12.85 -8.23
C SER A 211 -9.62 11.86 -8.64
N VAL A 212 -8.38 12.32 -8.87
CA VAL A 212 -7.24 11.45 -9.15
C VAL A 212 -6.94 10.57 -7.93
N MET A 213 -6.87 11.16 -6.73
CA MET A 213 -6.64 10.43 -5.48
C MET A 213 -7.68 9.33 -5.27
N SER A 214 -8.96 9.65 -5.44
CA SER A 214 -10.06 8.69 -5.37
C SER A 214 -9.85 7.51 -6.31
N LYS A 215 -9.49 7.78 -7.58
CA LYS A 215 -9.24 6.71 -8.56
C LYS A 215 -8.04 5.83 -8.18
N ILE A 216 -7.00 6.42 -7.61
CA ILE A 216 -5.82 5.71 -7.13
C ILE A 216 -6.18 4.82 -5.92
N ILE A 217 -6.92 5.35 -4.95
CA ILE A 217 -7.37 4.62 -3.74
C ILE A 217 -8.27 3.43 -4.13
N GLU A 218 -9.20 3.63 -5.07
CA GLU A 218 -10.03 2.56 -5.63
C GLU A 218 -9.19 1.43 -6.24
N GLY A 219 -8.04 1.75 -6.83
CA GLY A 219 -7.11 0.76 -7.39
C GLY A 219 -6.19 0.10 -6.37
N LEU A 220 -6.04 0.66 -5.16
CA LEU A 220 -5.18 0.12 -4.10
C LEU A 220 -5.94 -0.78 -3.12
N THR A 221 -7.23 -0.51 -2.90
CA THR A 221 -8.07 -1.25 -1.95
C THR A 221 -8.69 -2.49 -2.60
N VAL A 222 -8.79 -3.59 -1.85
CA VAL A 222 -9.32 -4.87 -2.37
C VAL A 222 -10.75 -5.05 -1.88
N ASN A 223 -11.74 -4.86 -2.77
CA ASN A 223 -13.17 -5.20 -2.65
C ASN A 223 -13.72 -5.32 -1.20
N VAL A 224 -13.97 -4.18 -0.56
CA VAL A 224 -14.88 -4.08 0.58
C VAL A 224 -15.79 -2.86 0.33
N ASP A 225 -17.10 -3.05 0.45
CA ASP A 225 -18.18 -2.09 0.23
C ASP A 225 -17.76 -0.60 0.29
N ALA A 226 -17.49 0.02 -0.86
CA ALA A 226 -17.40 1.47 -1.12
C ALA A 226 -16.61 2.35 -0.12
N SER A 227 -15.87 1.78 0.84
CA SER A 227 -15.16 2.53 1.86
C SER A 227 -13.81 2.96 1.30
N LEU A 228 -13.73 4.21 0.84
CA LEU A 228 -12.51 4.85 0.35
C LEU A 228 -11.55 5.14 1.51
N SER A 229 -11.04 4.09 2.14
CA SER A 229 -10.13 4.16 3.29
C SER A 229 -8.76 3.64 2.89
N LEU A 230 -7.77 4.51 2.91
CA LEU A 230 -6.38 4.19 2.64
C LEU A 230 -5.57 4.38 3.93
N LYS A 231 -5.01 3.28 4.40
CA LYS A 231 -3.99 3.30 5.45
C LYS A 231 -2.65 3.04 4.79
N ILE A 232 -1.66 3.88 5.06
CA ILE A 232 -0.32 3.81 4.48
C ILE A 232 0.72 3.70 5.59
N THR A 233 0.56 4.53 6.63
CA THR A 233 1.46 4.58 7.77
C THR A 233 0.99 3.59 8.85
N PRO A 234 1.83 2.61 9.25
CA PRO A 234 1.51 1.71 10.35
C PRO A 234 1.13 2.50 11.61
N THR A 235 0.14 2.00 12.33
CA THR A 235 -0.34 2.61 13.57
C THR A 235 0.59 2.28 14.72
N GLU A 236 1.19 1.09 14.71
CA GLU A 236 2.06 0.60 15.77
C GLU A 236 3.54 0.78 15.39
N GLN A 237 4.27 1.53 16.22
CA GLN A 237 5.71 1.78 16.04
C GLN A 237 6.55 0.65 16.66
N LYS A 238 6.34 -0.61 16.26
CA LYS A 238 7.31 -1.67 16.56
C LYS A 238 8.53 -1.48 15.66
N ASN A 239 9.72 -1.87 16.13
CA ASN A 239 10.99 -1.80 15.38
C ASN A 239 10.91 -2.67 14.10
N LEU A 240 10.23 -2.18 13.06
CA LEU A 240 10.20 -2.80 11.75
C LEU A 240 11.59 -2.62 11.13
N THR A 241 12.41 -3.67 11.19
CA THR A 241 13.51 -3.84 10.24
C THR A 241 12.89 -4.01 8.86
N VAL A 242 13.07 -2.96 8.04
CA VAL A 242 12.48 -2.81 6.71
C VAL A 242 13.25 -3.69 5.73
N GLY A 243 12.61 -4.74 5.20
CA GLY A 243 13.17 -5.55 4.12
C GLY A 243 13.24 -4.80 2.79
N ALA A 244 14.15 -5.19 1.90
CA ALA A 244 14.43 -4.47 0.64
C ALA A 244 13.20 -4.28 -0.29
N SER A 245 12.19 -5.17 -0.23
CA SER A 245 10.93 -5.04 -0.99
C SER A 245 10.01 -3.92 -0.48
N ALA A 246 10.17 -3.48 0.78
CA ALA A 246 9.39 -2.40 1.38
C ALA A 246 9.86 -0.99 0.93
N GLY A 247 11.03 -0.86 0.29
CA GLY A 247 11.52 0.39 -0.28
C GLY A 247 10.54 1.00 -1.32
N LEU A 248 9.86 0.16 -2.08
CA LEU A 248 8.87 0.57 -3.09
C LEU A 248 7.48 0.92 -2.51
N GLY A 249 7.19 0.51 -1.26
CA GLY A 249 6.00 0.93 -0.52
C GLY A 249 6.11 2.35 0.03
N TYR A 250 7.33 2.75 0.40
CA TYR A 250 7.64 4.09 0.92
C TYR A 250 7.42 5.20 -0.13
N SER A 251 7.69 4.90 -1.40
CA SER A 251 7.52 5.83 -2.54
C SER A 251 6.06 6.25 -2.72
N LYS A 252 5.09 5.30 -2.65
CA LYS A 252 3.67 5.64 -2.81
C LYS A 252 3.11 6.52 -1.70
N ASN A 253 3.59 6.38 -0.47
CA ASN A 253 3.18 7.28 0.62
C ASN A 253 3.52 8.73 0.27
N LYS A 254 4.76 8.97 -0.14
CA LYS A 254 5.22 10.29 -0.58
C LYS A 254 4.40 10.80 -1.78
N SER A 255 4.06 9.93 -2.73
CA SER A 255 3.26 10.31 -3.89
C SER A 255 1.83 10.70 -3.54
N VAL A 256 1.17 9.97 -2.63
CA VAL A 256 -0.17 10.35 -2.11
C VAL A 256 -0.07 11.67 -1.35
N GLN A 257 0.94 11.86 -0.50
CA GLN A 257 1.17 13.11 0.23
C GLN A 257 1.44 14.29 -0.70
N ARG A 258 2.23 14.09 -1.77
CA ARG A 258 2.49 15.12 -2.79
C ARG A 258 1.24 15.48 -3.56
N LEU A 259 0.46 14.49 -4.00
CA LEU A 259 -0.82 14.73 -4.68
C LEU A 259 -1.82 15.44 -3.76
N ARG A 260 -1.79 15.14 -2.46
CA ARG A 260 -2.58 15.81 -1.44
C ARG A 260 -2.22 17.30 -1.30
N GLN A 261 -0.96 17.70 -1.43
CA GLN A 261 -0.57 19.12 -1.41
C GLN A 261 -1.24 19.90 -2.55
N TYR A 262 -1.52 19.24 -3.69
CA TYR A 262 -2.25 19.81 -4.81
C TYR A 262 -3.77 19.77 -4.65
N SER A 263 -4.31 19.24 -3.55
CA SER A 263 -5.77 19.14 -3.36
C SER A 263 -6.48 20.47 -3.13
N GLU A 264 -5.73 21.50 -2.76
CA GLU A 264 -6.22 22.87 -2.53
C GLU A 264 -5.82 23.84 -3.65
N THR A 265 -4.98 23.41 -4.60
CA THR A 265 -4.54 24.27 -5.69
C THR A 265 -5.61 24.39 -6.78
N LYS A 266 -5.93 25.62 -7.19
CA LYS A 266 -6.80 25.90 -8.34
C LYS A 266 -6.01 25.96 -9.64
N ASP A 267 -6.73 25.92 -10.75
CA ASP A 267 -6.20 26.11 -12.11
C ASP A 267 -5.14 25.07 -12.52
N LYS A 268 -5.35 23.82 -12.10
CA LYS A 268 -4.53 22.66 -12.49
C LYS A 268 -5.37 21.61 -13.21
N THR A 269 -4.77 21.02 -14.23
CA THR A 269 -5.28 19.83 -14.92
C THR A 269 -4.36 18.67 -14.59
N TYR A 270 -4.91 17.51 -14.26
CA TYR A 270 -4.14 16.32 -13.91
C TYR A 270 -4.32 15.29 -15.02
N MET A 271 -3.23 14.96 -15.70
CA MET A 271 -3.22 13.93 -16.74
C MET A 271 -2.55 12.68 -16.19
N ARG A 272 -3.32 11.61 -16.03
CA ARG A 272 -2.83 10.32 -15.55
C ARG A 272 -2.51 9.43 -16.74
N VAL A 273 -1.28 8.96 -16.81
CA VAL A 273 -0.77 8.07 -17.85
C VAL A 273 -0.45 6.73 -17.20
N SER A 274 -1.05 5.65 -17.70
CA SER A 274 -0.85 4.32 -17.15
C SER A 274 -0.61 3.26 -18.23
N GLY A 275 0.19 2.24 -17.89
CA GLY A 275 0.46 1.09 -18.73
C GLY A 275 0.92 -0.11 -17.92
N THR A 276 0.65 -1.32 -18.40
CA THR A 276 0.98 -2.56 -17.69
C THR A 276 1.85 -3.49 -18.52
N VAL A 277 2.80 -4.14 -17.84
CA VAL A 277 3.65 -5.18 -18.42
C VAL A 277 3.56 -6.39 -17.51
N GLN A 278 2.89 -7.44 -17.96
CA GLN A 278 2.88 -8.76 -17.32
C GLN A 278 4.08 -9.58 -17.82
N LEU A 279 4.80 -10.24 -16.91
CA LEU A 279 5.91 -11.14 -17.21
C LEU A 279 5.53 -12.61 -16.99
N ALA A 280 4.77 -12.90 -15.95
CA ALA A 280 4.44 -14.28 -15.56
C ALA A 280 3.10 -14.37 -14.82
N SER A 281 2.70 -15.60 -14.52
CA SER A 281 1.63 -15.92 -13.58
C SER A 281 2.08 -17.03 -12.63
N PHE A 282 1.66 -16.94 -11.37
CA PHE A 282 1.97 -17.94 -10.34
C PHE A 282 0.71 -18.45 -9.65
N GLN A 283 0.85 -19.62 -9.03
CA GLN A 283 -0.13 -20.21 -8.13
C GLN A 283 0.57 -20.87 -6.95
N MET A 284 0.15 -20.51 -5.74
CA MET A 284 0.62 -21.07 -4.48
C MET A 284 0.01 -22.46 -4.24
N ARG A 285 0.77 -23.30 -3.55
CA ARG A 285 0.33 -24.59 -3.07
C ARG A 285 -0.63 -24.40 -1.90
N THR A 286 -1.74 -25.14 -1.91
CA THR A 286 -2.80 -25.01 -0.90
C THR A 286 -2.61 -25.88 0.34
N ARG A 287 -1.74 -26.90 0.27
CA ARG A 287 -1.49 -27.85 1.37
C ARG A 287 0.00 -28.10 1.54
N GLY A 288 0.46 -28.19 2.79
CA GLY A 288 1.86 -28.41 3.11
C GLY A 288 2.78 -27.30 2.59
N ALA A 289 2.27 -26.07 2.50
CA ALA A 289 3.11 -24.91 2.24
C ALA A 289 4.00 -24.65 3.46
N MET A 290 5.26 -24.33 3.21
CA MET A 290 6.24 -24.00 4.22
C MET A 290 6.13 -22.52 4.60
N LEU A 291 5.89 -22.26 5.87
CA LEU A 291 5.76 -20.90 6.40
C LEU A 291 7.13 -20.38 6.84
N SER A 292 7.29 -19.06 6.75
CA SER A 292 8.48 -18.37 7.23
C SER A 292 8.63 -18.57 8.74
N PRO A 293 9.83 -18.85 9.27
CA PRO A 293 10.05 -18.96 10.71
C PRO A 293 9.62 -17.70 11.46
N THR A 294 9.92 -16.53 10.87
CA THR A 294 9.54 -15.22 11.42
C THR A 294 8.03 -15.06 11.56
N PHE A 295 7.25 -15.53 10.58
CA PHE A 295 5.79 -15.48 10.65
C PHE A 295 5.26 -16.37 11.77
N ILE A 296 5.83 -17.56 11.94
CA ILE A 296 5.46 -18.47 13.02
C ILE A 296 5.80 -17.89 14.39
N GLU A 297 6.99 -17.31 14.56
CA GLU A 297 7.42 -16.64 15.80
C GLU A 297 6.51 -15.45 16.14
N ASP A 298 6.20 -14.60 15.16
CA ASP A 298 5.31 -13.46 15.35
C ASP A 298 3.90 -13.91 15.79
N ILE A 299 3.36 -14.98 15.20
CA ILE A 299 2.07 -15.56 15.63
C ILE A 299 2.17 -16.22 17.02
N LYS A 300 3.30 -16.88 17.34
CA LYS A 300 3.55 -17.43 18.69
C LYS A 300 3.62 -16.32 19.75
N SER A 301 4.15 -15.15 19.40
CA SER A 301 4.27 -14.00 20.29
C SER A 301 2.93 -13.30 20.61
N LEU A 302 1.88 -13.56 19.82
CA LEU A 302 0.55 -12.99 20.09
C LEU A 302 0.02 -13.44 21.45
N PRO A 303 -0.55 -12.53 22.25
CA PRO A 303 -1.14 -12.88 23.53
C PRO A 303 -2.39 -13.75 23.33
N ARG A 304 -2.64 -14.62 24.31
CA ARG A 304 -3.85 -15.47 24.34
C ARG A 304 -5.12 -14.64 24.47
N ASP A 305 -5.12 -13.70 25.42
CA ASP A 305 -6.22 -12.76 25.59
C ASP A 305 -6.18 -11.73 24.46
N TYR A 306 -7.36 -11.33 23.98
CA TYR A 306 -7.46 -10.39 22.86
C TYR A 306 -6.98 -9.00 23.28
N ASP A 307 -5.89 -8.53 22.68
CA ASP A 307 -5.54 -7.11 22.67
C ASP A 307 -5.53 -6.57 21.24
N LYS A 308 -6.34 -5.55 20.99
CA LYS A 308 -6.54 -4.98 19.66
C LYS A 308 -5.22 -4.55 19.00
N ALA A 309 -4.32 -3.90 19.73
CA ALA A 309 -3.13 -3.31 19.13
C ALA A 309 -2.10 -4.38 18.73
N GLU A 310 -1.91 -5.41 19.55
CA GLU A 310 -1.01 -6.52 19.23
C GLU A 310 -1.45 -7.30 18.00
N TYR A 311 -2.76 -7.55 17.86
CA TYR A 311 -3.29 -8.22 16.68
C TYR A 311 -3.27 -7.31 15.45
N PHE A 312 -3.54 -6.01 15.59
CA PHE A 312 -3.40 -5.04 14.49
C PHE A 312 -1.97 -4.97 13.98
N SER A 313 -0.98 -5.05 14.88
CA SER A 313 0.43 -5.11 14.50
C SER A 313 0.72 -6.25 13.52
N ILE A 314 0.17 -7.45 13.71
CA ILE A 314 0.32 -8.57 12.76
C ILE A 314 -0.32 -8.24 11.41
N LEU A 315 -1.52 -7.66 11.40
CA LEU A 315 -2.21 -7.26 10.17
C LEU A 315 -1.47 -6.14 9.41
N GLU A 316 -0.76 -5.28 10.14
CA GLU A 316 0.10 -4.23 9.56
C GLU A 316 1.47 -4.76 9.12
N MET A 317 1.93 -5.92 9.61
CA MET A 317 3.22 -6.55 9.27
C MET A 317 3.14 -7.64 8.21
N TYR A 318 2.02 -8.37 8.11
CA TYR A 318 1.81 -9.42 7.11
C TYR A 318 0.60 -9.16 6.22
N GLY A 319 -0.24 -8.17 6.55
CA GLY A 319 -1.50 -7.97 5.86
C GLY A 319 -2.64 -8.79 6.46
N THR A 320 -3.82 -8.55 5.94
CA THR A 320 -5.08 -9.23 6.28
C THR A 320 -5.32 -10.50 5.45
N HIS A 321 -4.69 -10.57 4.28
CA HIS A 321 -4.82 -11.61 3.29
C HIS A 321 -3.43 -11.93 2.74
N TYR A 322 -3.30 -12.95 1.91
CA TYR A 322 -2.10 -13.23 1.12
C TYR A 322 -2.48 -13.61 -0.32
N THR A 323 -1.55 -13.46 -1.25
CA THR A 323 -1.78 -13.80 -2.65
C THR A 323 -1.74 -15.31 -2.89
N VAL A 324 -2.85 -15.92 -3.33
CA VAL A 324 -2.88 -17.36 -3.67
C VAL A 324 -2.47 -17.60 -5.12
N SER A 325 -2.82 -16.68 -6.00
CA SER A 325 -2.46 -16.75 -7.42
C SER A 325 -2.53 -15.37 -8.01
N GLY A 326 -1.74 -15.10 -9.05
CA GLY A 326 -1.76 -13.79 -9.67
C GLY A 326 -0.88 -13.70 -10.91
N THR A 327 -0.95 -12.52 -11.54
CA THR A 327 -0.06 -12.12 -12.63
C THR A 327 0.98 -11.15 -12.09
N VAL A 328 2.23 -11.38 -12.45
CA VAL A 328 3.39 -10.63 -11.97
C VAL A 328 4.05 -9.90 -13.12
N GLY A 329 4.54 -8.69 -12.86
CA GLY A 329 5.22 -7.84 -13.83
C GLY A 329 5.38 -6.41 -13.29
N GLY A 330 4.80 -5.41 -13.92
CA GLY A 330 4.82 -4.04 -13.43
C GLY A 330 3.63 -3.22 -13.92
N LYS A 331 3.34 -2.13 -13.19
CA LYS A 331 2.39 -1.10 -13.58
C LYS A 331 3.08 0.25 -13.60
N TYR A 332 3.19 0.86 -14.78
CA TYR A 332 3.61 2.23 -14.95
C TYR A 332 2.40 3.14 -14.72
N ASP A 333 2.49 4.11 -13.81
CA ASP A 333 1.38 4.98 -13.44
C ASP A 333 1.96 6.34 -13.02
N LEU A 334 1.84 7.35 -13.88
CA LEU A 334 2.32 8.71 -13.64
C LEU A 334 1.16 9.70 -13.69
N VAL A 335 1.16 10.67 -12.78
CA VAL A 335 0.22 11.79 -12.79
C VAL A 335 0.98 13.08 -13.09
N TYR A 336 0.73 13.65 -14.25
CA TYR A 336 1.27 14.93 -14.67
C TYR A 336 0.35 16.05 -14.17
N VAL A 337 0.92 16.98 -13.41
CA VAL A 337 0.23 18.19 -12.94
C VAL A 337 0.52 19.31 -13.92
N LEU A 338 -0.50 19.73 -14.65
CA LEU A 338 -0.42 20.70 -15.74
C LEU A 338 -1.04 22.04 -15.31
N ASP A 339 -0.41 23.16 -15.67
CA ASP A 339 -0.93 24.49 -15.38
C ASP A 339 -2.01 24.89 -16.40
N SER A 340 -3.28 24.94 -15.96
CA SER A 340 -4.41 25.20 -16.85
C SER A 340 -4.41 26.62 -17.43
N ILE A 341 -3.78 27.60 -16.77
CA ILE A 341 -3.70 28.98 -17.28
C ILE A 341 -2.67 29.05 -18.41
N VAL A 342 -1.50 28.46 -18.19
CA VAL A 342 -0.44 28.40 -19.21
C VAL A 342 -0.93 27.65 -20.44
N MET A 343 -1.58 26.49 -20.25
CA MET A 343 -2.18 25.72 -21.34
C MET A 343 -3.16 26.57 -22.17
N LYS A 344 -4.09 27.28 -21.53
CA LYS A 344 -5.04 28.17 -22.22
C LYS A 344 -4.35 29.34 -22.94
N SER A 345 -3.30 29.91 -22.34
CA SER A 345 -2.57 31.05 -22.94
C SER A 345 -1.77 30.67 -24.18
N LEU A 346 -1.41 29.39 -24.31
CA LEU A 346 -0.63 28.85 -25.41
C LEU A 346 -1.46 27.98 -26.36
N ASP A 347 -2.77 27.86 -26.14
CA ASP A 347 -3.69 26.99 -26.88
C ASP A 347 -3.23 25.52 -26.95
N ILE A 348 -2.77 24.99 -25.80
CA ILE A 348 -2.26 23.62 -25.65
C ILE A 348 -3.33 22.75 -24.99
N THR A 349 -3.60 21.59 -25.57
CA THR A 349 -4.50 20.56 -25.05
C THR A 349 -3.74 19.43 -24.35
N THR A 350 -4.45 18.54 -23.64
CA THR A 350 -3.83 17.35 -23.04
C THR A 350 -3.29 16.39 -24.11
N GLU A 351 -3.94 16.35 -25.26
CA GLU A 351 -3.58 15.57 -26.43
C GLU A 351 -2.22 16.04 -26.99
N ASP A 352 -2.01 17.35 -27.12
CA ASP A 352 -0.73 17.92 -27.53
C ASP A 352 0.40 17.52 -26.57
N VAL A 353 0.12 17.47 -25.26
CA VAL A 353 1.08 17.00 -24.25
C VAL A 353 1.38 15.51 -24.44
N THR A 354 0.37 14.67 -24.71
CA THR A 354 0.60 13.24 -24.97
C THR A 354 1.44 12.98 -26.22
N ASP A 355 1.21 13.76 -27.28
CA ASP A 355 1.99 13.69 -28.52
C ASP A 355 3.44 14.15 -28.29
N CYS A 356 3.62 15.24 -27.53
CA CYS A 356 4.93 15.77 -27.17
C CYS A 356 5.77 14.75 -26.38
N LEU A 357 5.14 14.01 -25.46
CA LEU A 357 5.78 12.94 -24.68
C LEU A 357 5.92 11.61 -25.45
N LYS A 358 5.50 11.58 -26.73
CA LYS A 358 5.50 10.39 -27.61
C LYS A 358 4.68 9.22 -27.06
N LEU A 359 3.66 9.49 -26.23
CA LEU A 359 2.83 8.46 -25.59
C LEU A 359 1.80 7.87 -26.56
N ASN A 360 1.43 8.59 -27.63
CA ASN A 360 0.53 8.10 -28.68
C ASN A 360 1.23 7.23 -29.74
N ALA A 361 2.56 7.08 -29.65
CA ALA A 361 3.35 6.27 -30.58
C ALA A 361 3.22 4.76 -30.30
N GLY A 362 2.00 4.23 -30.25
CA GLY A 362 1.70 2.79 -30.17
C GLY A 362 2.12 1.97 -31.40
N ALA A 363 2.94 2.53 -32.31
CA ALA A 363 3.35 1.90 -33.57
C ALA A 363 4.86 1.62 -33.69
N ASN A 364 5.73 2.10 -32.79
CA ASN A 364 7.19 1.91 -32.92
C ASN A 364 7.87 1.43 -31.61
N ILE A 365 7.20 0.60 -30.81
CA ILE A 365 7.89 -0.20 -29.77
C ILE A 365 8.39 -1.50 -30.44
N GLY A 366 9.33 -1.34 -31.36
CA GLY A 366 9.87 -2.39 -32.22
C GLY A 366 10.62 -1.75 -33.37
N GLY A 367 11.95 -1.75 -33.30
CA GLY A 367 12.82 -0.95 -34.14
C GLY A 367 12.48 -0.98 -35.63
N THR A 368 12.11 0.19 -36.16
CA THR A 368 12.49 0.57 -37.52
C THR A 368 12.91 2.04 -37.49
N GLU A 369 14.15 2.26 -37.90
CA GLU A 369 14.69 3.57 -38.26
C GLU A 369 13.90 4.11 -39.45
N ASN A 370 12.72 4.67 -39.24
CA ASN A 370 12.04 5.52 -40.20
C ASN A 370 11.04 6.37 -39.42
N GLY A 371 11.53 7.51 -38.93
CA GLY A 371 10.70 8.53 -38.31
C GLY A 371 9.63 9.00 -39.29
N ALA A 372 8.41 8.51 -39.08
CA ALA A 372 7.24 9.15 -39.62
C ALA A 372 7.16 10.54 -38.98
N LYS A 373 7.51 11.57 -39.76
CA LYS A 373 7.20 12.95 -39.42
C LYS A 373 5.69 13.05 -39.37
N VAL A 374 5.14 13.04 -38.17
CA VAL A 374 3.76 13.46 -37.95
C VAL A 374 3.76 14.98 -38.10
N ASP A 375 2.97 15.49 -39.05
CA ASP A 375 2.81 16.92 -39.29
C ASP A 375 2.13 17.57 -38.07
N VAL A 376 2.94 17.98 -37.10
CA VAL A 376 2.50 18.85 -36.00
C VAL A 376 2.56 20.29 -36.50
N ASN A 377 1.49 21.04 -36.22
CA ASN A 377 1.30 22.44 -36.61
C ASN A 377 2.59 23.27 -36.38
N PRO A 378 3.16 23.94 -37.40
CA PRO A 378 4.50 24.55 -37.35
C PRO A 378 4.65 25.74 -36.40
N ASN A 379 3.58 26.18 -35.74
CA ASN A 379 3.61 27.18 -34.67
C ASN A 379 3.83 26.58 -33.27
N VAL A 380 3.80 25.24 -33.12
CA VAL A 380 4.06 24.52 -31.86
C VAL A 380 5.48 23.93 -31.91
N LYS A 381 6.47 24.77 -32.24
CA LYS A 381 7.87 24.37 -32.33
C LYS A 381 8.42 24.11 -30.93
N THR A 382 8.76 22.85 -30.64
CA THR A 382 9.91 22.40 -29.81
C THR A 382 10.03 22.85 -28.34
N ASP A 383 9.24 23.80 -27.87
CA ASP A 383 9.44 24.48 -26.58
C ASP A 383 8.67 23.87 -25.40
N ILE A 384 7.77 22.89 -25.65
CA ILE A 384 6.93 22.28 -24.59
C ILE A 384 7.68 21.14 -23.86
N CYS A 385 8.48 20.33 -24.56
CA CYS A 385 9.20 19.18 -23.97
C CYS A 385 10.74 19.33 -23.95
N ASN A 386 11.33 20.22 -24.75
CA ASN A 386 12.78 20.38 -24.84
C ASN A 386 13.23 21.80 -24.43
N LYS A 387 13.55 21.98 -23.15
CA LYS A 387 14.58 22.96 -22.74
C LYS A 387 15.66 22.28 -21.90
N GLY A 388 16.39 21.39 -22.57
CA GLY A 388 17.66 20.84 -22.10
C GLY A 388 18.64 20.73 -23.27
N GLY A 389 19.46 21.77 -23.46
CA GLY A 389 20.67 21.73 -24.31
C GLY A 389 20.50 22.19 -25.76
N GLY A 390 21.12 23.32 -26.09
CA GLY A 390 21.24 23.82 -27.46
C GLY A 390 21.19 25.34 -27.52
N GLU A 391 22.34 25.98 -27.30
CA GLU A 391 22.53 27.43 -27.47
C GLU A 391 22.14 27.87 -28.89
N THR A 392 21.19 28.81 -28.99
CA THR A 392 21.26 29.89 -29.99
C THR A 392 20.63 31.13 -29.38
N GLU A 393 21.36 32.23 -29.50
CA GLU A 393 21.13 33.50 -28.84
C GLU A 393 19.92 34.27 -29.38
N THR A 394 19.52 35.27 -28.61
CA THR A 394 18.65 36.43 -28.97
C THR A 394 17.13 36.25 -28.82
N GLU A 395 16.65 36.29 -27.58
CA GLU A 395 15.43 37.01 -27.14
C GLU A 395 15.46 37.10 -25.60
N PRO A 396 15.01 38.18 -24.94
CA PRO A 396 15.04 38.28 -23.50
C PRO A 396 14.03 37.30 -22.91
N ARG A 397 14.53 36.31 -22.16
CA ARG A 397 13.75 35.26 -21.48
C ARG A 397 12.57 35.87 -20.70
N ARG A 398 11.37 35.86 -21.27
CA ARG A 398 10.15 35.79 -20.46
C ARG A 398 10.28 34.50 -19.67
N THR A 399 10.29 34.59 -18.35
CA THR A 399 10.14 33.46 -17.42
C THR A 399 8.75 32.86 -17.63
N GLN A 400 8.54 32.17 -18.75
CA GLN A 400 7.32 31.41 -19.00
C GLN A 400 7.33 30.24 -18.02
N LYS A 401 6.30 30.18 -17.17
CA LYS A 401 6.07 29.03 -16.31
C LYS A 401 5.93 27.78 -17.19
N PRO A 402 6.50 26.63 -16.80
CA PRO A 402 6.38 25.41 -17.58
C PRO A 402 4.93 24.92 -17.61
N VAL A 403 4.54 24.26 -18.72
CA VAL A 403 3.21 23.62 -18.85
C VAL A 403 3.07 22.48 -17.86
N ILE A 404 4.11 21.63 -17.76
CA ILE A 404 4.21 20.55 -16.76
C ILE A 404 4.87 21.13 -15.51
N GLU A 405 4.10 21.29 -14.44
CA GLU A 405 4.63 21.79 -13.17
C GLU A 405 5.29 20.67 -12.36
N SER A 406 4.66 19.50 -12.33
CA SER A 406 5.21 18.34 -11.61
C SER A 406 4.70 17.03 -12.17
N ILE A 407 5.42 15.95 -11.87
CA ILE A 407 5.04 14.58 -12.17
C ILE A 407 5.07 13.79 -10.87
N ILE A 408 4.00 13.07 -10.58
CA ILE A 408 3.85 12.26 -9.37
C ILE A 408 3.81 10.79 -9.79
N SER A 409 4.79 10.01 -9.30
CA SER A 409 4.94 8.61 -9.67
C SER A 409 4.16 7.68 -8.75
N PHE A 410 3.32 6.83 -9.32
CA PHE A 410 2.66 5.70 -8.65
C PHE A 410 3.13 4.36 -9.24
N VAL A 411 4.28 4.35 -9.93
CA VAL A 411 4.87 3.19 -10.58
C VAL A 411 5.05 2.04 -9.59
N ASP A 412 4.66 0.84 -10.01
CA ASP A 412 4.85 -0.41 -9.30
C ASP A 412 5.75 -1.36 -10.08
N GLY A 413 6.75 -1.91 -9.39
CA GLY A 413 7.78 -2.74 -9.99
C GLY A 413 8.87 -1.90 -10.65
N GLY A 414 9.99 -2.55 -10.95
CA GLY A 414 11.21 -1.93 -11.44
C GLY A 414 12.29 -1.93 -10.37
N SER A 415 13.54 -1.90 -10.81
CA SER A 415 14.67 -1.99 -9.88
C SER A 415 14.78 -0.74 -9.02
N VAL A 416 15.39 -0.86 -7.85
CA VAL A 416 15.59 0.27 -6.93
C VAL A 416 16.39 1.38 -7.59
N GLU A 417 17.37 1.02 -8.42
CA GLU A 417 18.19 1.97 -9.20
C GLU A 417 17.32 2.77 -10.17
N TYR A 418 16.45 2.11 -10.93
CA TYR A 418 15.55 2.81 -11.86
C TYR A 418 14.59 3.73 -11.11
N VAL A 419 13.92 3.24 -10.07
CA VAL A 419 12.93 4.02 -9.32
C VAL A 419 13.57 5.23 -8.66
N THR A 420 14.78 5.09 -8.13
CA THR A 420 15.54 6.21 -7.54
C THR A 420 15.93 7.24 -8.61
N ALA A 421 16.42 6.79 -9.76
CA ALA A 421 16.76 7.68 -10.87
C ALA A 421 15.54 8.42 -11.42
N LEU A 422 14.40 7.74 -11.53
CA LEU A 422 13.12 8.35 -11.89
C LEU A 422 12.73 9.40 -10.86
N GLU A 423 12.72 9.07 -9.57
CA GLU A 423 12.38 10.03 -8.50
C GLU A 423 13.29 11.27 -8.51
N GLU A 424 14.60 11.10 -8.70
CA GLU A 424 15.53 12.21 -8.84
C GLU A 424 15.18 13.09 -10.06
N LYS A 425 14.87 12.47 -11.21
CA LYS A 425 14.42 13.17 -12.42
C LYS A 425 13.13 13.96 -12.16
N LEU A 426 12.14 13.36 -11.47
CA LEU A 426 10.85 13.97 -11.19
C LEU A 426 10.89 15.09 -10.13
N ASN A 427 11.96 15.17 -9.35
CA ASN A 427 12.18 16.23 -8.36
C ASN A 427 12.91 17.46 -8.91
N LYS A 428 13.32 17.44 -10.18
CA LYS A 428 13.86 18.61 -10.88
C LYS A 428 12.77 19.66 -11.10
N LYS A 429 13.18 20.92 -11.33
CA LYS A 429 12.26 22.07 -11.52
C LYS A 429 11.35 21.92 -12.75
N GLU A 430 11.83 21.26 -13.79
CA GLU A 430 11.10 21.01 -15.03
C GLU A 430 11.21 19.51 -15.33
N PRO A 431 10.38 18.68 -14.67
CA PRO A 431 10.45 17.24 -14.82
C PRO A 431 9.82 16.83 -16.16
N VAL A 432 10.52 15.99 -16.92
CA VAL A 432 10.01 15.36 -18.14
C VAL A 432 10.17 13.86 -17.99
N ALA A 433 9.07 13.14 -18.17
CA ALA A 433 9.07 11.68 -18.26
C ALA A 433 8.38 11.28 -19.57
N ASP A 434 9.09 10.59 -20.44
CA ASP A 434 8.65 10.23 -21.79
C ASP A 434 8.62 8.70 -21.99
N VAL A 435 8.47 8.27 -23.24
CA VAL A 435 8.43 6.85 -23.59
C VAL A 435 9.75 6.11 -23.31
N ASP A 436 10.89 6.78 -23.31
CA ASP A 436 12.19 6.15 -23.05
C ASP A 436 12.31 5.77 -21.57
N ASP A 437 11.78 6.60 -20.66
CA ASP A 437 11.68 6.26 -19.24
C ASP A 437 10.83 5.01 -19.01
N TYR A 438 9.75 4.84 -19.77
CA TYR A 438 8.92 3.63 -19.73
C TYR A 438 9.67 2.39 -20.24
N ILE A 439 10.44 2.51 -21.33
CA ILE A 439 11.23 1.40 -21.86
C ILE A 439 12.30 0.98 -20.84
N GLN A 440 12.98 1.95 -20.23
CA GLN A 440 13.98 1.67 -19.19
C GLN A 440 13.33 0.99 -17.98
N TRP A 441 12.19 1.50 -17.50
CA TRP A 441 11.39 0.85 -16.46
C TRP A 441 11.05 -0.59 -16.81
N ALA A 442 10.48 -0.82 -18.00
CA ALA A 442 10.03 -2.12 -18.45
C ALA A 442 11.20 -3.12 -18.53
N SER A 443 12.39 -2.67 -18.92
CA SER A 443 13.59 -3.50 -18.94
C SER A 443 14.04 -3.94 -17.54
N SER A 444 13.83 -3.10 -16.52
CA SER A 444 14.18 -3.39 -15.12
C SER A 444 13.21 -4.35 -14.42
N LEU A 445 12.01 -4.59 -14.99
CA LEU A 445 11.01 -5.47 -14.40
C LEU A 445 11.46 -6.92 -14.31
N LYS A 446 12.42 -7.35 -15.14
CA LYS A 446 12.94 -8.72 -15.10
C LYS A 446 13.51 -9.04 -13.71
N ASP A 447 14.19 -8.07 -13.10
CA ASP A 447 14.94 -8.27 -11.86
C ASP A 447 14.12 -7.84 -10.63
N SER A 448 13.08 -7.02 -10.81
CA SER A 448 12.24 -6.53 -9.70
C SER A 448 10.77 -6.36 -10.09
N PRO A 449 10.07 -7.47 -10.38
CA PRO A 449 8.65 -7.41 -10.71
C PRO A 449 7.78 -7.33 -9.45
N THR A 450 6.51 -6.99 -9.65
CA THR A 450 5.49 -6.89 -8.61
C THR A 450 4.20 -7.61 -9.03
N VAL A 451 3.37 -7.97 -8.06
CA VAL A 451 2.05 -8.53 -8.31
C VAL A 451 1.13 -7.43 -8.86
N ILE A 452 0.56 -7.64 -10.04
CA ILE A 452 -0.36 -6.69 -10.70
C ILE A 452 -1.81 -7.02 -10.37
N ASN A 453 -2.21 -8.26 -10.63
CA ASN A 453 -3.55 -8.77 -10.36
C ASN A 453 -3.41 -10.05 -9.55
N SER A 454 -4.21 -10.19 -8.49
CA SER A 454 -4.15 -11.38 -7.66
C SER A 454 -5.52 -11.79 -7.12
N LYS A 455 -5.64 -13.09 -6.86
CA LYS A 455 -6.64 -13.65 -5.97
C LYS A 455 -6.01 -13.81 -4.61
N SER A 456 -6.76 -13.46 -3.58
CA SER A 456 -6.29 -13.50 -2.20
C SER A 456 -7.08 -14.50 -1.35
N ASN A 457 -6.50 -14.89 -0.22
CA ASN A 457 -7.15 -15.67 0.83
C ASN A 457 -6.80 -15.07 2.19
N PRO A 458 -7.67 -15.14 3.21
CA PRO A 458 -7.41 -14.55 4.52
C PRO A 458 -6.13 -15.09 5.17
N ILE A 459 -5.35 -14.22 5.81
CA ILE A 459 -4.08 -14.60 6.44
C ILE A 459 -4.29 -15.61 7.58
N ILE A 460 -5.46 -15.59 8.22
CA ILE A 460 -5.85 -16.51 9.30
C ILE A 460 -5.79 -17.98 8.88
N SER A 461 -5.92 -18.29 7.58
CA SER A 461 -5.85 -19.66 7.09
C SER A 461 -4.44 -20.26 7.12
N LEU A 462 -3.42 -19.43 7.38
CA LEU A 462 -2.03 -19.87 7.49
C LEU A 462 -1.62 -20.20 8.92
N ILE A 463 -2.48 -19.96 9.92
CA ILE A 463 -2.14 -20.24 11.31
C ILE A 463 -2.03 -21.77 11.50
N PRO A 464 -0.86 -22.30 11.88
CA PRO A 464 -0.70 -23.72 12.12
C PRO A 464 -1.53 -24.19 13.33
N THR A 465 -1.98 -25.44 13.30
CA THR A 465 -2.83 -26.02 14.35
C THR A 465 -2.06 -26.55 15.56
N ASP A 466 -0.74 -26.71 15.42
CA ASP A 466 0.19 -27.28 16.39
C ASP A 466 0.79 -26.24 17.33
N ILE A 467 0.58 -24.94 17.09
CA ILE A 467 1.01 -23.89 18.02
C ILE A 467 0.10 -23.83 19.26
N LYS A 468 0.68 -23.37 20.38
CA LYS A 468 -0.07 -23.11 21.61
C LYS A 468 -1.20 -22.11 21.35
N ASP A 469 -2.39 -22.43 21.86
CA ASP A 469 -3.60 -21.62 21.74
C ASP A 469 -4.01 -21.30 20.28
N ALA A 470 -3.62 -22.12 19.30
CA ALA A 470 -3.88 -21.90 17.87
C ALA A 470 -5.32 -21.49 17.59
N TYR A 471 -6.30 -22.26 18.07
CA TYR A 471 -7.72 -21.99 17.88
C TYR A 471 -8.15 -20.60 18.42
N ILE A 472 -7.66 -20.22 19.60
CA ILE A 472 -7.99 -18.94 20.22
C ILE A 472 -7.36 -17.80 19.42
N LYS A 473 -6.08 -17.93 19.06
CA LYS A 473 -5.35 -16.94 18.24
C LYS A 473 -5.98 -16.76 16.87
N THR A 474 -6.42 -17.83 16.21
CA THR A 474 -7.15 -17.75 14.94
C THR A 474 -8.45 -16.97 15.09
N ARG A 475 -9.26 -17.26 16.12
CA ARG A 475 -10.51 -16.54 16.38
C ARG A 475 -10.27 -15.06 16.70
N ASN A 476 -9.24 -14.77 17.47
CA ASN A 476 -8.85 -13.41 17.81
C ASN A 476 -8.34 -12.63 16.60
N LEU A 477 -7.59 -13.27 15.70
CA LEU A 477 -7.13 -12.62 14.47
C LEU A 477 -8.26 -12.39 13.48
N GLU A 478 -9.24 -13.30 13.40
CA GLU A 478 -10.47 -13.09 12.63
C GLU A 478 -11.24 -11.87 13.15
N ARG A 479 -11.46 -11.79 14.48
CA ARG A 479 -12.02 -10.61 15.15
C ARG A 479 -11.21 -9.35 14.84
N ALA A 480 -9.88 -9.43 14.89
CA ALA A 480 -9.01 -8.29 14.62
C ALA A 480 -9.15 -7.77 13.19
N ILE A 481 -9.35 -8.63 12.18
CA ILE A 481 -9.53 -8.20 10.79
C ILE A 481 -10.82 -7.38 10.67
N GLU A 482 -11.92 -7.82 11.30
CA GLU A 482 -13.18 -7.08 11.31
C GLU A 482 -13.05 -5.75 12.07
N GLU A 483 -12.46 -5.77 13.26
CA GLU A 483 -12.23 -4.54 14.03
C GLU A 483 -11.28 -3.58 13.30
N TYR A 484 -10.30 -4.07 12.55
CA TYR A 484 -9.37 -3.24 11.78
C TYR A 484 -10.07 -2.48 10.64
N LEU A 485 -11.02 -3.12 9.98
CA LEU A 485 -11.88 -2.51 8.96
C LEU A 485 -12.81 -1.46 9.56
N ASP A 486 -13.52 -1.79 10.65
CA ASP A 486 -14.40 -0.87 11.35
C ASP A 486 -13.62 0.32 11.92
N GLU A 487 -12.39 0.08 12.39
CA GLU A 487 -11.55 1.10 13.00
C GLU A 487 -11.18 2.20 12.02
N HIS A 488 -10.87 1.81 10.78
CA HIS A 488 -10.43 2.70 9.71
C HIS A 488 -11.54 3.11 8.75
N SER A 489 -12.80 2.81 9.10
CA SER A 489 -13.95 3.08 8.24
C SER A 489 -14.24 4.57 8.09
N VAL A 490 -14.60 4.98 6.86
CA VAL A 490 -15.12 6.32 6.52
C VAL A 490 -16.32 6.76 7.36
N CYS A 491 -17.04 5.83 8.01
CA CYS A 491 -18.19 6.17 8.85
C CYS A 491 -17.84 7.11 10.02
N LYS A 492 -16.57 7.14 10.45
CA LYS A 492 -16.06 8.00 11.54
C LYS A 492 -15.80 9.44 11.10
N CYS A 493 -16.02 9.75 9.82
CA CYS A 493 -15.99 11.09 9.26
C CYS A 493 -17.36 11.75 9.30
N GLN A 494 -17.38 13.09 9.29
CA GLN A 494 -18.58 13.85 8.96
C GLN A 494 -18.86 13.80 7.45
N PRO A 495 -20.13 13.81 7.04
CA PRO A 495 -20.49 13.78 5.63
C PRO A 495 -20.06 15.07 4.94
N CYS A 496 -19.59 14.95 3.71
CA CYS A 496 -19.29 16.12 2.88
C CYS A 496 -20.60 16.78 2.42
N GLN A 497 -20.56 18.08 2.17
CA GLN A 497 -21.73 18.80 1.69
C GLN A 497 -21.97 18.53 0.19
N ASN A 498 -23.19 18.80 -0.27
CA ASN A 498 -23.55 18.82 -1.70
C ASN A 498 -23.21 17.53 -2.47
N GLY A 499 -23.41 16.37 -1.83
CA GLY A 499 -23.16 15.06 -2.43
C GLY A 499 -21.68 14.69 -2.59
N GLY A 500 -20.78 15.42 -1.92
CA GLY A 500 -19.36 15.06 -1.88
C GLY A 500 -19.14 13.67 -1.25
N LYS A 501 -18.16 12.93 -1.77
CA LYS A 501 -17.76 11.63 -1.23
C LYS A 501 -16.63 11.79 -0.23
N VAL A 502 -16.78 11.15 0.92
CA VAL A 502 -15.75 11.11 1.97
C VAL A 502 -14.72 10.03 1.61
N MET A 503 -13.44 10.35 1.86
CA MET A 503 -12.33 9.41 1.80
C MET A 503 -11.49 9.56 3.07
N VAL A 504 -10.94 8.46 3.60
CA VAL A 504 -10.00 8.47 4.72
C VAL A 504 -8.60 8.19 4.18
N ILE A 505 -7.63 9.04 4.50
CA ILE A 505 -6.21 8.82 4.19
C ILE A 505 -5.41 9.03 5.47
N ASP A 506 -4.74 7.99 5.97
CA ASP A 506 -3.87 8.04 7.15
C ASP A 506 -4.50 8.75 8.37
N GLY A 507 -5.78 8.45 8.65
CA GLY A 507 -6.48 8.98 9.81
C GLY A 507 -7.07 10.39 9.63
N GLU A 508 -7.22 10.84 8.39
CA GLU A 508 -7.83 12.11 8.03
C GLU A 508 -8.92 11.96 6.95
N CYS A 509 -10.03 12.65 7.15
CA CYS A 509 -11.15 12.67 6.22
C CYS A 509 -10.99 13.80 5.19
N ILE A 510 -11.09 13.43 3.91
CA ILE A 510 -10.99 14.33 2.76
C ILE A 510 -12.26 14.23 1.93
N CYS A 511 -12.80 15.39 1.55
CA CYS A 511 -14.00 15.47 0.73
C CYS A 511 -13.68 15.60 -0.76
N LYS A 512 -14.01 14.56 -1.54
CA LYS A 512 -14.07 14.62 -3.01
C LYS A 512 -15.39 15.26 -3.43
N CYS A 513 -15.31 16.41 -4.07
CA CYS A 513 -16.49 17.15 -4.49
C CYS A 513 -17.05 16.64 -5.82
N THR A 514 -18.35 16.83 -6.00
CA THR A 514 -18.99 16.69 -7.29
C THR A 514 -18.55 17.82 -8.22
N LEU A 515 -18.75 17.66 -9.53
CA LEU A 515 -18.20 18.55 -10.56
C LEU A 515 -18.47 20.05 -10.32
N HIS A 516 -19.64 20.38 -9.73
CA HIS A 516 -20.13 21.75 -9.54
C HIS A 516 -19.70 22.41 -8.22
N TYR A 517 -19.07 21.67 -7.31
CA TYR A 517 -18.77 22.17 -5.97
C TYR A 517 -17.27 22.13 -5.68
N GLU A 518 -16.83 23.03 -4.80
CA GLU A 518 -15.44 23.18 -4.36
C GLU A 518 -15.37 23.56 -2.87
N GLY A 519 -14.13 23.66 -2.36
CA GLY A 519 -13.82 23.94 -0.97
C GLY A 519 -13.51 22.70 -0.15
N VAL A 520 -13.07 22.91 1.10
CA VAL A 520 -12.64 21.84 2.01
C VAL A 520 -13.74 20.82 2.34
N ALA A 521 -15.01 21.25 2.31
CA ALA A 521 -16.18 20.42 2.60
C ALA A 521 -17.16 20.30 1.41
N CYS A 522 -16.76 20.76 0.23
CA CYS A 522 -17.63 20.89 -0.95
C CYS A 522 -18.78 21.88 -0.75
N GLN A 523 -18.54 22.92 0.04
CA GLN A 523 -19.55 23.89 0.46
C GLN A 523 -19.81 25.00 -0.56
N ASN A 524 -18.87 25.26 -1.47
CA ASN A 524 -18.94 26.36 -2.42
C ASN A 524 -19.36 25.86 -3.80
N ILE A 525 -20.21 26.63 -4.49
CA ILE A 525 -20.54 26.38 -5.90
C ILE A 525 -19.41 26.95 -6.76
N LYS A 526 -18.94 26.19 -7.74
CA LYS A 526 -17.99 26.70 -8.74
C LYS A 526 -18.70 27.77 -9.58
N SER A 527 -18.12 28.96 -9.63
CA SER A 527 -18.68 30.17 -10.27
C SER A 527 -19.11 29.98 -11.73
N ASP A 528 -18.62 28.95 -12.40
CA ASP A 528 -18.81 28.79 -13.84
C ASP A 528 -20.06 27.95 -14.18
N LEU A 529 -20.80 27.46 -13.17
CA LEU A 529 -21.87 26.45 -13.33
C LEU A 529 -23.18 26.77 -12.59
N PHE A 530 -23.55 28.04 -12.46
CA PHE A 530 -24.69 28.57 -11.67
C PHE A 530 -26.11 28.02 -11.99
N SER A 531 -26.27 27.05 -12.89
CA SER A 531 -27.58 26.65 -13.45
C SER A 531 -27.74 25.12 -13.59
N THR A 532 -27.31 24.32 -12.61
CA THR A 532 -27.58 22.87 -12.64
C THR A 532 -28.46 22.40 -11.49
N PRO A 533 -29.35 21.41 -11.73
CA PRO A 533 -30.17 20.82 -10.67
C PRO A 533 -29.28 20.19 -9.60
N LYS A 534 -29.73 20.22 -8.34
CA LYS A 534 -29.06 19.54 -7.23
C LYS A 534 -28.83 18.08 -7.60
N GLN A 535 -27.59 17.62 -7.46
CA GLN A 535 -27.26 16.23 -7.73
C GLN A 535 -27.88 15.31 -6.67
N PRO A 536 -28.28 14.08 -7.03
CA PRO A 536 -28.72 13.08 -6.07
C PRO A 536 -27.62 12.85 -5.02
N ILE A 537 -28.00 12.79 -3.75
CA ILE A 537 -27.09 12.46 -2.65
C ILE A 537 -27.34 11.02 -2.29
N ASP A 538 -26.39 10.15 -2.63
CA ASP A 538 -26.45 8.73 -2.27
C ASP A 538 -26.28 8.55 -0.75
N GLY A 539 -26.96 7.56 -0.19
CA GLY A 539 -26.87 7.20 1.21
C GLY A 539 -25.53 6.57 1.58
N GLY A 540 -24.98 6.97 2.72
CA GLY A 540 -23.83 6.32 3.34
C GLY A 540 -24.16 5.73 4.70
N TRP A 541 -23.50 4.62 5.02
CA TRP A 541 -23.67 3.95 6.30
C TRP A 541 -23.02 4.75 7.44
N GLY A 542 -23.79 5.03 8.49
CA GLY A 542 -23.26 5.41 9.79
C GLY A 542 -22.48 4.26 10.43
N CYS A 543 -21.72 4.57 11.47
CA CYS A 543 -20.93 3.55 12.16
C CYS A 543 -21.82 2.53 12.87
N TRP A 544 -21.28 1.32 13.01
CA TRP A 544 -21.90 0.26 13.80
C TRP A 544 -22.03 0.70 15.27
N THR A 545 -23.20 0.44 15.84
CA THR A 545 -23.53 0.72 17.24
C THR A 545 -24.04 -0.56 17.90
N ILE A 546 -23.54 -0.85 19.10
CA ILE A 546 -23.98 -2.01 19.88
C ILE A 546 -25.42 -1.75 20.33
N SER A 547 -26.31 -2.68 20.00
CA SER A 547 -27.76 -2.56 20.21
C SER A 547 -28.32 -3.57 21.22
N SER A 548 -27.52 -4.57 21.59
CA SER A 548 -27.90 -5.57 22.59
C SER A 548 -26.78 -5.80 23.60
N ASN A 549 -27.17 -6.32 24.77
CA ASN A 549 -26.21 -6.90 25.70
C ASN A 549 -25.61 -8.19 25.11
N CYS A 550 -24.52 -8.64 25.72
CA CYS A 550 -23.93 -9.93 25.41
C CYS A 550 -24.90 -11.05 25.83
N VAL A 551 -25.46 -11.78 24.87
CA VAL A 551 -26.34 -12.93 25.09
C VAL A 551 -25.71 -14.13 24.39
N ASP A 552 -25.43 -15.18 25.14
CA ASP A 552 -24.78 -16.40 24.62
C ASP A 552 -23.45 -16.18 23.90
N GLY A 553 -22.70 -15.13 24.28
CA GLY A 553 -21.40 -14.81 23.68
C GLY A 553 -21.52 -14.05 22.35
N GLU A 554 -22.73 -13.61 21.98
CA GLU A 554 -22.98 -12.72 20.85
C GLU A 554 -23.69 -11.43 21.30
N MET A 555 -23.34 -10.32 20.66
CA MET A 555 -24.07 -9.06 20.72
C MET A 555 -24.49 -8.65 19.31
N ILE A 556 -25.58 -7.89 19.20
CA ILE A 556 -26.08 -7.39 17.93
C ILE A 556 -25.62 -5.95 17.77
N ALA A 557 -24.96 -5.64 16.67
CA ALA A 557 -24.68 -4.29 16.24
C ALA A 557 -25.61 -3.88 15.10
N THR A 558 -26.02 -2.61 15.13
CA THR A 558 -26.85 -2.00 14.09
C THR A 558 -26.20 -0.76 13.54
N ARG A 559 -26.47 -0.45 12.27
CA ARG A 559 -26.07 0.80 11.62
C ARG A 559 -27.25 1.40 10.86
N LYS A 560 -27.24 2.72 10.72
CA LYS A 560 -28.25 3.48 10.01
C LYS A 560 -27.67 4.04 8.72
N CYS A 561 -28.53 4.22 7.71
CA CYS A 561 -28.15 4.85 6.45
C CYS A 561 -28.30 6.37 6.56
N ASP A 562 -27.44 6.98 7.37
CA ASP A 562 -27.55 8.38 7.78
C ASP A 562 -26.26 9.20 7.64
N ASN A 563 -25.19 8.62 7.08
CA ASN A 563 -23.91 9.29 6.90
C ASN A 563 -23.41 9.27 5.43
N PRO A 564 -24.05 10.03 4.51
CA PRO A 564 -25.23 10.88 4.70
C PRO A 564 -26.56 10.14 4.46
N VAL A 565 -27.69 10.76 4.84
CA VAL A 565 -29.03 10.29 4.47
C VAL A 565 -29.24 10.48 2.94
N PRO A 566 -29.81 9.50 2.21
CA PRO A 566 -30.14 9.67 0.80
C PRO A 566 -31.09 10.85 0.55
N GLN A 567 -30.79 11.71 -0.43
CA GLN A 567 -31.64 12.87 -0.80
C GLN A 567 -31.73 13.04 -2.31
N GLU A 568 -32.74 13.78 -2.78
CA GLU A 568 -32.91 14.17 -4.20
C GLU A 568 -32.89 12.97 -5.18
N GLY A 569 -33.49 11.84 -4.75
CA GLY A 569 -33.52 10.60 -5.54
C GLY A 569 -32.23 9.78 -5.51
N GLY A 570 -31.30 10.07 -4.60
CA GLY A 570 -30.07 9.30 -4.40
C GLY A 570 -30.32 7.86 -3.96
N LYS A 571 -29.35 6.99 -4.22
CA LYS A 571 -29.46 5.56 -3.95
C LYS A 571 -29.45 5.28 -2.45
N PRO A 572 -30.22 4.29 -1.96
CA PRO A 572 -30.11 3.84 -0.57
C PRO A 572 -28.79 3.11 -0.34
N CYS A 573 -28.37 3.02 0.92
CA CYS A 573 -27.18 2.25 1.29
C CYS A 573 -27.35 0.76 0.93
N HIS A 574 -26.33 0.20 0.27
CA HIS A 574 -26.28 -1.23 -0.04
C HIS A 574 -25.58 -2.00 1.08
N GLY A 575 -26.11 -3.17 1.45
CA GLY A 575 -25.54 -4.05 2.50
C GLY A 575 -26.45 -4.23 3.70
N GLN A 576 -25.96 -4.94 4.72
CA GLN A 576 -26.75 -5.31 5.91
C GLN A 576 -26.85 -4.17 6.92
N GLN A 577 -27.99 -4.03 7.58
CA GLN A 577 -28.23 -3.06 8.67
C GLN A 577 -27.86 -3.58 10.06
N THR A 578 -27.77 -4.90 10.19
CA THR A 578 -27.56 -5.61 11.46
C THR A 578 -26.45 -6.63 11.29
N LYS A 579 -25.52 -6.73 12.23
CA LYS A 579 -24.52 -7.79 12.30
C LYS A 579 -24.41 -8.34 13.72
N LYS A 580 -23.94 -9.58 13.85
CA LYS A 580 -23.60 -10.19 15.13
C LYS A 580 -22.11 -9.97 15.39
N ILE A 581 -21.75 -9.65 16.63
CA ILE A 581 -20.37 -9.44 17.08
C ILE A 581 -20.13 -10.37 18.27
N PRO A 582 -18.99 -11.09 18.32
CA PRO A 582 -18.64 -11.90 19.48
C PRO A 582 -18.38 -11.01 20.71
N CYS A 583 -18.76 -11.51 21.89
CA CYS A 583 -18.55 -10.83 23.15
C CYS A 583 -18.07 -11.80 24.23
N GLU A 584 -17.30 -11.28 25.19
CA GLU A 584 -16.90 -12.03 26.37
C GLU A 584 -18.06 -12.05 27.38
N LYS A 585 -18.32 -13.24 27.95
CA LYS A 585 -19.36 -13.46 28.95
C LYS A 585 -18.99 -12.90 30.32
#